data_AF-A0A382IHA3-F1
#
_entry.id   AF-A0A382IHA3-F1
#
_cell.length_a   1.000
_cell.length_b   1.000
_cell.length_c   1.000
_cell.angle_alpha   90.00
_cell.angle_beta   90.00
_cell.angle_gamma   90.00
#
_symmetry.space_group_name_H-M   'P 1'
#
loop_
_entity.id
_entity.type
_entity.pdbx_description
1 polymer ?
#
loop_
_entity_poly.entity_id
_entity_poly.type
_entity_poly.pdbx_seq_one_letter_code
_entity_poly.pdbx_strand_id
1 'polypeptide(L)'
;MRNKLKAGFCVLMISVFGGVASFAQTYHSGQNLQPVFEGWEQNPDGSFDMVFGYLNRNYEEHLNIPVGESNYFEPDEPDRGQPAFFYPRRHRFSFRVRVPADWGDKELVW
;
A
#
# COMPACT_ATOMS: atom_id res chain seq x y z
N MET A 1 -52.79 54.37 -24.82
CA MET A 1 -51.33 54.59 -24.80
C MET A 1 -50.71 53.77 -23.66
N ARG A 2 -49.78 52.86 -24.03
CA ARG A 2 -48.70 52.21 -23.25
C ARG A 2 -49.04 51.17 -22.16
N ASN A 3 -49.09 49.90 -22.61
CA ASN A 3 -48.92 48.68 -21.80
C ASN A 3 -47.52 48.67 -21.12
N LYS A 4 -47.44 48.29 -19.84
CA LYS A 4 -46.17 47.95 -19.20
C LYS A 4 -46.17 46.47 -18.84
N LEU A 5 -45.49 45.69 -19.68
CA LEU A 5 -45.13 44.29 -19.47
C LEU A 5 -44.20 44.21 -18.25
N LYS A 6 -44.56 43.47 -17.20
CA LYS A 6 -43.62 43.09 -16.14
C LYS A 6 -43.01 41.74 -16.53
N ALA A 7 -41.83 41.76 -17.12
CA ALA A 7 -41.07 40.55 -17.42
C ALA A 7 -40.58 39.92 -16.10
N GLY A 8 -41.07 38.72 -15.78
CA GLY A 8 -40.54 37.91 -14.69
C GLY A 8 -39.21 37.31 -15.10
N PHE A 9 -38.16 37.55 -14.32
CA PHE A 9 -36.82 37.02 -14.57
C PHE A 9 -36.72 35.63 -13.91
N CYS A 10 -36.88 34.56 -14.69
CA CYS A 10 -36.56 33.20 -14.24
C CYS A 10 -35.04 32.99 -14.30
N VAL A 11 -34.36 33.00 -13.16
CA VAL A 11 -32.96 32.56 -13.07
C VAL A 11 -32.97 31.03 -13.07
N LEU A 12 -32.54 30.43 -14.18
CA LEU A 12 -32.28 29.00 -14.26
C LEU A 12 -30.93 28.72 -13.57
N MET A 13 -30.95 28.20 -12.34
CA MET A 13 -29.75 27.67 -11.69
C MET A 13 -29.34 26.38 -12.41
N ILE A 14 -28.28 26.45 -13.22
CA ILE A 14 -27.66 25.24 -13.80
C ILE A 14 -26.78 24.63 -12.72
N SER A 15 -27.26 23.56 -12.08
CA SER A 15 -26.46 22.73 -11.19
C SER A 15 -25.45 21.94 -12.03
N VAL A 16 -24.20 22.40 -12.10
CA VAL A 16 -23.12 21.61 -12.70
C VAL A 16 -22.73 20.52 -11.70
N PHE A 17 -23.32 19.33 -11.84
CA PHE A 17 -22.78 18.13 -11.23
C PHE A 17 -21.54 17.70 -12.02
N GLY A 18 -20.41 18.34 -11.76
CA GLY A 18 -19.11 17.87 -12.22
C GLY A 18 -18.75 16.60 -11.46
N GLY A 19 -18.92 15.44 -12.09
CA GLY A 19 -18.41 14.19 -11.55
C GLY A 19 -16.89 14.30 -11.40
N VAL A 20 -16.39 14.25 -10.17
CA VAL A 20 -14.95 14.11 -9.92
C VAL A 20 -14.52 12.74 -10.42
N ALA A 21 -13.86 12.71 -11.57
CA ALA A 21 -13.15 11.52 -12.02
C ALA A 21 -12.03 11.23 -11.01
N SER A 22 -12.21 10.19 -10.20
CA SER A 22 -11.15 9.68 -9.33
C SER A 22 -10.21 8.84 -10.18
N PHE A 23 -9.04 9.38 -10.50
CA PHE A 23 -7.96 8.59 -11.07
C PHE A 23 -7.14 7.98 -9.94
N ALA A 24 -6.82 6.69 -10.04
CA ALA A 24 -5.83 6.09 -9.16
C ALA A 24 -4.50 6.82 -9.41
N GLN A 25 -3.93 7.39 -8.35
CA GLN A 25 -2.67 8.13 -8.46
C GLN A 25 -1.54 7.16 -8.85
N THR A 26 -0.96 7.39 -10.02
CA THR A 26 0.21 6.65 -10.53
C THR A 26 1.46 7.48 -10.35
N TYR A 27 2.50 6.91 -9.77
CA TYR A 27 3.81 7.57 -9.62
C TYR A 27 4.87 6.81 -10.41
N HIS A 28 5.63 7.53 -11.24
CA HIS A 28 6.76 6.93 -11.96
C HIS A 28 7.93 6.61 -11.00
N SER A 29 8.21 7.53 -10.06
CA SER A 29 9.30 7.45 -9.07
C SER A 29 9.00 8.29 -7.82
N GLY A 30 9.89 8.24 -6.83
CA GLY A 30 9.92 9.07 -5.63
C GLY A 30 8.99 8.63 -4.49
N GLN A 31 8.34 7.46 -4.62
CA GLN A 31 7.48 6.90 -3.59
C GLN A 31 8.20 5.85 -2.75
N ASN A 32 7.64 5.59 -1.57
CA ASN A 32 8.15 4.57 -0.66
C ASN A 32 7.74 3.14 -1.04
N LEU A 33 8.30 2.19 -0.30
CA LEU A 33 7.85 0.81 -0.26
C LEU A 33 6.68 0.67 0.72
N GLN A 34 5.71 -0.19 0.39
CA GLN A 34 4.68 -0.64 1.31
C GLN A 34 4.88 -2.12 1.61
N PRO A 35 5.24 -2.49 2.86
CA PRO A 35 5.22 -3.88 3.32
C PRO A 35 3.79 -4.43 3.28
N VAL A 36 3.66 -5.73 3.01
CA VAL A 36 2.38 -6.42 3.02
C VAL A 36 2.52 -7.77 3.67
N PHE A 37 1.83 -7.94 4.80
CA PHE A 37 1.64 -9.26 5.38
C PHE A 37 0.59 -10.03 4.57
N GLU A 38 1.00 -11.14 3.97
CA GLU A 38 0.15 -11.97 3.10
C GLU A 38 -0.58 -13.06 3.90
N GLY A 39 -0.19 -13.29 5.16
CA GLY A 39 -0.74 -14.32 6.04
C GLY A 39 0.35 -15.24 6.58
N TRP A 40 -0.06 -16.39 7.10
CA TRP A 40 0.84 -17.37 7.70
C TRP A 40 0.52 -18.80 7.22
N GLU A 41 1.56 -19.64 7.21
CA GLU A 41 1.49 -21.06 6.86
C GLU A 41 1.98 -21.88 8.06
N GLN A 42 1.23 -22.89 8.51
CA GLN A 42 1.70 -23.80 9.56
C GLN A 42 2.55 -24.91 8.95
N ASN A 43 3.67 -25.20 9.61
CA ASN A 43 4.62 -26.23 9.22
C ASN A 43 4.36 -27.57 9.94
N PRO A 44 4.88 -28.70 9.42
CA PRO A 44 4.70 -30.01 10.04
C PRO A 44 5.23 -30.13 11.47
N ASP A 45 6.23 -29.33 11.85
CA ASP A 45 6.80 -29.25 13.19
C ASP A 45 6.01 -28.33 14.13
N GLY A 46 4.89 -27.77 13.67
CA GLY A 46 4.03 -26.86 14.41
C GLY A 46 4.47 -25.40 14.36
N SER A 47 5.63 -25.08 13.80
CA SER A 47 6.10 -23.71 13.59
C SER A 47 5.30 -23.00 12.49
N PHE A 48 5.47 -21.68 12.34
CA PHE A 48 4.74 -20.88 11.36
C PHE A 48 5.69 -20.13 10.43
N ASP A 49 5.39 -20.12 9.14
CA ASP A 49 6.01 -19.18 8.20
C ASP A 49 5.12 -17.96 8.07
N MET A 50 5.61 -16.81 8.52
CA MET A 50 5.00 -15.51 8.30
C MET A 50 5.36 -15.05 6.89
N VAL A 51 4.35 -14.90 6.03
CA VAL A 51 4.55 -14.66 4.59
C VAL A 51 4.42 -13.17 4.29
N PHE A 52 5.42 -12.62 3.63
CA PHE A 52 5.47 -11.20 3.29
C PHE A 52 5.59 -10.99 1.78
N GLY A 53 4.93 -9.94 1.32
CA GLY A 53 5.11 -9.33 0.01
C GLY A 53 5.35 -7.84 0.17
N TYR A 54 5.45 -7.14 -0.96
CA TYR A 54 5.60 -5.70 -0.95
C TYR A 54 4.94 -5.05 -2.17
N LEU A 55 4.56 -3.79 -2.01
CA LEU A 55 4.26 -2.91 -3.12
C LEU A 55 5.32 -1.81 -3.18
N ASN A 56 6.15 -1.85 -4.23
CA ASN A 56 6.86 -0.65 -4.65
C ASN A 56 5.83 0.23 -5.37
N ARG A 57 5.51 1.39 -4.78
CA ARG A 57 4.48 2.30 -5.29
C ARG A 57 4.90 3.00 -6.59
N ASN A 58 6.18 2.90 -6.95
CA ASN A 58 6.73 3.40 -8.20
C ASN A 58 6.48 2.44 -9.36
N TYR A 59 6.27 2.99 -10.54
CA TYR A 59 6.07 2.25 -11.79
C TYR A 59 7.37 1.97 -12.55
N GLU A 60 8.41 2.79 -12.35
CA GLU A 60 9.68 2.69 -13.07
C GLU A 60 10.88 2.57 -12.12
N GLU A 61 10.86 3.30 -11.00
CA GLU A 61 11.97 3.29 -10.04
C GLU A 61 12.07 1.97 -9.27
N HIS A 62 13.28 1.42 -9.24
CA HIS A 62 13.67 0.36 -8.33
C HIS A 62 14.19 0.99 -7.04
N LEU A 63 13.82 0.44 -5.88
CA LEU A 63 14.34 0.91 -4.61
C LEU A 63 15.45 0.00 -4.12
N ASN A 64 16.56 0.57 -3.70
CA ASN A 64 17.63 -0.13 -3.00
C ASN A 64 17.62 0.34 -1.54
N ILE A 65 17.08 -0.50 -0.66
CA ILE A 65 16.94 -0.25 0.77
C ILE A 65 17.64 -1.39 1.51
N PRO A 66 18.95 -1.25 1.80
CA PRO A 66 19.69 -2.26 2.55
C PRO A 66 19.08 -2.54 3.91
N VAL A 67 19.33 -3.74 4.46
CA VAL A 67 18.94 -4.06 5.83
C VAL A 67 19.57 -3.05 6.80
N GLY A 68 18.75 -2.50 7.69
CA GLY A 68 19.13 -1.41 8.60
C GLY A 68 17.92 -0.60 9.05
N GLU A 69 18.13 0.64 9.49
CA GLU A 69 17.10 1.49 10.12
C GLU A 69 15.79 1.71 9.33
N SER A 70 15.79 1.46 8.01
CA SER A 70 14.60 1.60 7.15
C SER A 70 14.10 0.28 6.57
N ASN A 71 14.72 -0.85 6.92
CA ASN A 71 14.37 -2.19 6.45
C ASN A 71 14.89 -3.24 7.44
N TYR A 72 14.15 -3.45 8.52
CA TYR A 72 14.56 -4.35 9.60
C TYR A 72 13.35 -5.04 10.21
N PHE A 73 13.60 -6.14 10.92
CA PHE A 73 12.61 -6.82 11.73
C PHE A 73 12.81 -6.58 13.23
N GLU A 74 11.71 -6.59 13.97
CA GLU A 74 11.68 -6.68 15.44
C GLU A 74 10.82 -7.88 15.86
N PRO A 75 11.10 -8.52 17.02
CA PRO A 75 11.95 -8.05 18.12
C PRO A 75 13.44 -8.48 18.12
N ASP A 76 13.84 -9.58 17.46
CA ASP A 76 15.24 -10.07 17.53
C ASP A 76 16.13 -9.59 16.36
N GLU A 77 16.63 -10.50 15.52
CA GLU A 77 17.56 -10.17 14.44
C GLU A 77 16.88 -9.26 13.40
N PRO A 78 17.47 -8.10 13.07
CA PRO A 78 16.92 -7.18 12.09
C PRO A 78 16.99 -7.74 10.67
N ASP A 79 17.95 -8.63 10.39
CA ASP A 79 18.02 -9.39 9.15
C ASP A 79 17.32 -10.75 9.32
N ARG A 80 16.20 -10.91 8.61
CA ARG A 80 15.43 -12.16 8.52
C ARG A 80 15.37 -12.67 7.07
N GLY A 81 16.27 -12.20 6.21
CA GLY A 81 16.30 -12.56 4.79
C GLY A 81 15.34 -11.75 3.92
N GLN A 82 14.90 -10.59 4.40
CA GLN A 82 14.09 -9.68 3.60
C GLN A 82 14.87 -9.09 2.42
N PRO A 83 14.19 -8.74 1.31
CA PRO A 83 14.86 -8.13 0.16
C PRO A 83 15.52 -6.80 0.52
N ALA A 84 16.64 -6.49 -0.15
CA ALA A 84 17.27 -5.17 -0.11
C ALA A 84 17.08 -4.39 -1.43
N PHE A 85 16.62 -5.06 -2.49
CA PHE A 85 16.34 -4.48 -3.79
C PHE A 85 14.91 -4.79 -4.21
N PHE A 86 14.13 -3.74 -4.50
CA PHE A 86 12.69 -3.82 -4.71
C PHE A 86 12.32 -3.36 -6.12
N TYR A 87 11.87 -4.31 -6.94
CA TYR A 87 11.35 -4.03 -8.27
C TYR A 87 10.04 -3.25 -8.20
N PRO A 88 9.69 -2.49 -9.26
CA PRO A 88 8.41 -1.80 -9.34
C PRO A 88 7.21 -2.71 -9.07
N ARG A 89 6.14 -2.09 -8.59
CA ARG A 89 4.80 -2.68 -8.41
C ARG A 89 4.74 -3.78 -7.34
N ARG A 90 3.68 -4.59 -7.42
CA ARG A 90 3.30 -5.57 -6.39
C ARG A 90 4.04 -6.88 -6.62
N HIS A 91 4.73 -7.33 -5.58
CA HIS A 91 5.34 -8.65 -5.48
C HIS A 91 4.68 -9.36 -4.30
N ARG A 92 3.96 -10.45 -4.59
CA ARG A 92 3.24 -11.22 -3.57
C ARG A 92 4.09 -12.40 -3.13
N PHE A 93 3.95 -12.80 -1.87
CA PHE A 93 4.60 -13.99 -1.31
C PHE A 93 6.13 -14.01 -1.55
N SER A 94 6.75 -12.84 -1.46
CA SER A 94 8.15 -12.61 -1.84
C SER A 94 9.14 -13.33 -0.93
N PHE A 95 8.86 -13.41 0.37
CA PHE A 95 9.70 -14.13 1.32
C PHE A 95 8.90 -14.60 2.54
N ARG A 96 9.54 -15.43 3.37
CA ARG A 96 8.97 -16.04 4.58
C ARG A 96 9.91 -15.82 5.75
N VAL A 97 9.35 -15.54 6.92
CA VAL A 97 10.08 -15.53 8.19
C VAL A 97 9.49 -16.62 9.08
N ARG A 98 10.32 -17.60 9.43
CA ARG A 98 9.95 -18.71 10.31
C ARG A 98 9.88 -18.23 11.76
N VAL A 99 8.77 -18.49 12.44
CA VAL A 99 8.59 -18.29 13.88
C VAL A 99 8.23 -19.62 14.56
N PRO A 100 8.62 -19.83 15.84
CA PRO A 100 8.42 -21.10 16.54
C PRO A 100 6.94 -21.46 16.80
N ALA A 101 6.68 -22.71 17.16
CA ALA A 101 5.32 -23.23 17.39
C ALA A 101 4.59 -22.55 18.57
N ASP A 102 5.33 -22.01 19.54
CA ASP A 102 4.84 -21.29 20.71
C ASP A 102 4.83 -19.76 20.50
N TRP A 103 4.66 -19.32 19.25
CA TRP A 103 4.62 -17.89 18.92
C TRP A 103 3.48 -17.16 19.64
N GLY A 104 2.29 -17.77 19.69
CA GLY A 104 1.12 -17.21 20.38
C GLY A 104 0.76 -15.82 19.84
N ASP A 105 0.57 -14.86 20.75
CA ASP A 105 0.16 -13.49 20.44
C ASP A 105 1.36 -12.54 20.23
N LYS A 106 2.58 -13.08 20.03
CA LYS A 106 3.77 -12.26 19.76
C LYS A 106 3.65 -11.60 18.39
N GLU A 107 4.23 -10.41 18.27
CA GLU A 107 4.27 -9.66 17.02
C GLU A 107 5.61 -9.87 16.31
N LEU A 108 5.55 -10.04 15.00
CA LEU A 108 6.69 -9.92 14.10
C LEU A 108 6.46 -8.66 13.27
N VAL A 109 7.33 -7.67 13.40
CA VAL A 109 7.17 -6.37 12.76
C VAL A 109 8.24 -6.21 11.69
N TRP A 110 7.83 -5.78 10.49
CA TRP A 110 8.69 -5.40 9.38
C TRP A 110 8.41 -3.96 8.97
#